data_AF-A0A6N0WXE0-F1
#
_entry.id   AF-A0A6N0WXE0-F1
#
_cell.length_a   1.000
_cell.length_b   1.000
_cell.length_c   1.000
_cell.angle_alpha   90.00
_cell.angle_beta   90.00
_cell.angle_gamma   90.00
#
_symmetry.space_group_name_H-M   'P 1'
#
loop_
_entity.id
_entity.type
_entity.pdbx_description
1 polymer ?
#
loop_
_entity_poly.entity_id
_entity_poly.type
_entity_poly.pdbx_seq_one_letter_code
_entity_poly.pdbx_strand_id
1 'polypeptide(L)' 'MAQPSDFRAQAVRCRAEAEAATLHNVRERCLRAEAAWLEMAQRHERVASARAARELRPGIAGGDPLQEPA' A
#
# COMPACT_ATOMS: atom_id res chain seq x y z
N MET A 1 -9.37 6.57 -9.14
CA MET A 1 -8.83 5.60 -8.16
C MET A 1 -7.36 5.96 -7.99
N ALA A 2 -6.91 6.31 -6.78
CA ALA A 2 -5.51 6.72 -6.55
C ALA A 2 -4.58 5.54 -6.79
N GLN A 3 -3.50 5.75 -7.55
CA GLN A 3 -2.55 4.67 -7.82
C GLN A 3 -1.69 4.45 -6.58
N PRO A 4 -1.18 3.22 -6.36
CA PRO A 4 -0.49 2.90 -5.12
C PRO A 4 0.81 3.68 -4.85
N SER A 5 1.44 4.20 -5.90
CA SER A 5 2.58 5.12 -5.81
C SER A 5 2.23 6.45 -5.14
N ASP A 6 0.95 6.80 -5.06
CA ASP A 6 0.51 8.15 -4.71
C ASP A 6 0.15 8.28 -3.23
N PHE A 7 0.04 7.17 -2.48
CA PHE A 7 -0.37 7.22 -1.06
C PHE A 7 0.65 7.97 -0.19
N ARG A 8 1.96 7.76 -0.40
CA ARG A 8 3.03 8.50 0.29
C ARG A 8 3.01 9.98 -0.08
N ALA A 9 2.85 10.29 -1.36
CA ALA A 9 2.76 11.66 -1.84
C ALA A 9 1.54 12.38 -1.22
N GLN A 10 0.42 11.69 -1.10
CA GLN A 10 -0.79 12.24 -0.50
C GLN A 10 -0.63 12.46 1.02
N ALA A 11 0.07 11.58 1.73
CA ALA A 11 0.44 11.80 3.13
C ALA A 11 1.28 13.08 3.30
N VAL A 12 2.31 13.26 2.46
CA VAL A 12 3.15 14.48 2.47
C VAL A 12 2.34 15.74 2.18
N ARG A 13 1.39 15.68 1.23
CA ARG A 13 0.49 16.81 0.96
C ARG A 13 -0.37 17.15 2.18
N CYS A 14 -0.98 16.15 2.82
CA CYS A 14 -1.76 16.36 4.04
C CYS A 14 -0.90 16.93 5.18
N ARG A 15 0.37 16.51 5.30
CA ARG A 15 1.31 17.09 6.25
C ARG A 15 1.58 18.57 5.98
N ALA A 16 1.87 18.93 4.73
CA ALA A 16 2.11 20.30 4.33
C ALA A 16 0.87 21.19 4.58
N GLU A 17 -0.33 20.67 4.30
CA GLU A 17 -1.59 21.34 4.62
C GLU A 17 -1.78 21.53 6.13
N ALA A 18 -1.39 20.54 6.95
CA ALA A 18 -1.45 20.64 8.41
C ALA A 18 -0.49 21.71 8.96
N GLU A 19 0.67 21.88 8.33
CA GLU A 19 1.66 22.90 8.69
C GLU A 19 1.24 24.31 8.25
N ALA A 20 0.57 24.43 7.10
CA ALA A 20 0.00 25.68 6.63
C ALA A 20 -1.30 26.09 7.35
N ALA A 21 -1.98 25.15 7.99
CA ALA A 21 -3.25 25.39 8.67
C ALA A 21 -3.06 26.29 9.90
N THR A 22 -3.77 27.43 9.91
CA THR A 22 -3.80 28.36 11.05
C THR A 22 -4.81 27.96 12.11
N LEU A 23 -5.81 27.15 11.76
CA LEU A 23 -6.82 26.63 12.67
C LEU A 23 -6.46 25.23 13.17
N HIS A 24 -6.50 25.06 14.49
CA HIS A 24 -6.14 23.79 15.14
C HIS A 24 -6.99 22.61 14.65
N ASN A 25 -8.31 22.79 14.52
CA ASN A 25 -9.21 21.73 14.04
C ASN A 25 -8.90 21.28 12.60
N VAL A 26 -8.46 22.20 11.74
CA VAL A 26 -8.04 21.89 10.36
C VAL A 26 -6.73 21.11 10.39
N ARG A 27 -5.75 21.56 11.18
CA ARG A 27 -4.48 20.84 11.39
C ARG A 27 -4.72 19.41 11.85
N GLU A 28 -5.54 19.21 12.87
CA GLU A 28 -5.87 17.87 13.40
C GLU A 28 -6.59 16.98 12.37
N ARG A 29 -7.41 17.56 11.49
CA ARG A 29 -8.04 16.81 10.40
C ARG A 29 -7.02 16.39 9.35
N CYS A 30 -6.11 17.29 8.98
CA CYS A 30 -5.05 17.01 8.01
C CYS A 30 -4.07 15.96 8.53
N LEU A 31 -3.69 16.00 9.81
CA LEU A 31 -2.83 14.98 10.44
C LEU A 31 -3.52 13.61 10.50
N ARG A 32 -4.83 13.55 10.78
CA ARG A 32 -5.59 12.29 10.70
C ARG A 32 -5.65 11.74 9.28
N ALA A 33 -5.79 12.61 8.27
CA ALA A 33 -5.74 12.20 6.89
C ALA A 33 -4.35 11.66 6.50
N GLU A 34 -3.27 12.36 6.89
CA GLU A 34 -1.89 11.88 6.71
C GLU A 34 -1.71 10.48 7.27
N ALA A 35 -2.14 10.23 8.52
CA ALA A 35 -2.03 8.92 9.15
C ALA A 35 -2.76 7.84 8.34
N ALA A 36 -3.99 8.09 7.87
CA ALA A 36 -4.74 7.14 7.05
C ALA A 36 -4.05 6.85 5.71
N TRP A 37 -3.45 7.85 5.08
CA TRP A 37 -2.67 7.66 3.85
C TRP A 37 -1.40 6.84 4.09
N LEU A 38 -0.71 7.06 5.21
CA LEU A 38 0.46 6.27 5.59
C LEU A 38 0.10 4.80 5.86
N GLU A 39 -1.01 4.53 6.55
CA GLU A 39 -1.49 3.16 6.77
C GLU A 39 -1.80 2.44 5.45
N MET A 40 -2.43 3.13 4.51
CA MET A 40 -2.69 2.59 3.17
C MET A 40 -1.40 2.33 2.39
N ALA A 41 -0.42 3.24 2.44
CA ALA A 41 0.88 3.03 1.83
C ALA A 41 1.58 1.78 2.39
N GLN A 42 1.64 1.65 3.71
CA GLN A 42 2.26 0.49 4.36
C GLN A 42 1.54 -0.82 4.03
N ARG A 43 0.21 -0.81 3.98
CA ARG A 43 -0.56 -2.00 3.57
C ARG A 43 -0.23 -2.38 2.12
N HIS A 44 -0.17 -1.41 1.23
CA HIS A 44 0.17 -1.67 -0.17
C HIS A 44 1.60 -2.20 -0.33
N GLU A 45 2.58 -1.57 0.32
CA GLU A 45 3.99 -1.99 0.34
C GLU A 45 4.13 -3.44 0.83
N ARG A 46 3.38 -3.83 1.87
CA ARG A 46 3.36 -5.22 2.39
C ARG A 46 2.81 -6.21 1.38
N VAL A 47 1.70 -5.88 0.71
CA VAL A 47 1.09 -6.76 -0.30
C VAL A 47 2.00 -6.91 -1.52
N ALA A 48 2.59 -5.81 -2.00
CA ALA A 48 3.55 -5.83 -3.10
C ALA A 48 4.78 -6.68 -2.75
N SER A 49 5.34 -6.52 -1.56
CA SER A 49 6.47 -7.31 -1.08
C SER A 49 6.14 -8.81 -0.97
N ALA A 50 4.96 -9.14 -0.43
CA ALA A 50 4.50 -10.53 -0.33
C ALA A 50 4.27 -11.18 -1.71
N ARG A 51 3.80 -10.41 -2.70
CA ARG A 51 3.67 -10.87 -4.08
C ARG A 51 5.05 -11.13 -4.70
N ALA A 52 5.97 -10.17 -4.60
CA ALA A 52 7.33 -10.32 -5.12
C ALA A 52 8.05 -11.54 -4.51
N ALA A 53 7.86 -11.79 -3.20
CA ALA A 53 8.40 -12.96 -2.53
C ALA A 53 7.81 -14.29 -3.03
N ARG A 54 6.53 -14.31 -3.44
CA ARG A 54 5.89 -15.48 -4.06
C ARG A 54 6.39 -15.71 -5.48
N GLU A 55 6.57 -14.65 -6.26
CA GLU A 55 7.10 -14.72 -7.63
C GLU A 55 8.56 -15.18 -7.65
N LEU A 56 9.36 -14.80 -6.65
CA LEU A 56 10.74 -15.27 -6.47
C LEU A 56 10.83 -16.74 -6.02
N ARG A 57 9.73 -17.36 -5.60
CA ARG A 57 9.64 -18.80 -5.34
C ARG A 57 8.97 -19.50 -6.53
N PRO A 58 9.71 -19.82 -7.60
CA PRO A 58 9.16 -20.67 -8.64
C PRO A 58 9.02 -22.08 -8.04
N GLY A 59 7.79 -22.57 -7.94
CA GLY A 59 7.54 -23.93 -7.47
C GLY A 59 6.27 -24.06 -6.64
N ILE A 60 5.12 -23.98 -7.31
CA ILE A 60 4.08 -25.03 -7.40
C ILE A 60 2.98 -24.55 -8.36
N ALA A 61 3.37 -24.12 -9.55
CA ALA A 61 2.44 -23.82 -10.63
C ALA A 61 3.01 -24.44 -11.90
N GLY A 62 2.81 -25.75 -12.05
CA GLY A 62 3.27 -26.51 -13.19
C GLY A 62 3.68 -27.92 -12.80
N GLY A 63 2.77 -28.89 -12.93
CA GLY A 63 3.11 -30.30 -12.86
C GLY A 63 2.06 -31.17 -12.20
N ASP A 64 0.92 -31.36 -12.86
CA ASP A 64 0.22 -32.64 -12.75
C ASP A 64 -0.03 -33.19 -14.16
N PRO A 65 0.93 -33.90 -14.77
CA PRO A 65 0.72 -34.64 -16.00
C PRO A 65 0.67 -36.16 -15.75
N LEU A 66 0.14 -36.63 -14.62
CA LEU A 66 0.01 -38.08 -14.37
C LEU A 66 -1.35 -38.44 -13.78
N GLN A 67 -2.41 -38.09 -14.50
CA GLN A 67 -3.63 -38.89 -14.47
C GLN A 67 -3.61 -39.80 -15.70
N GLU A 68 -3.05 -41.00 -15.53
CA GLU A 68 -3.56 -42.33 -15.92
C GLU A 68 -2.49 -43.35 -15.51
N PRO A 69 -2.87 -44.45 -14.82
CA PRO A 69 -2.51 -45.73 -15.43
C PRO A 69 -3.61 -46.79 -15.36
N ALA A 70 -3.78 -47.43 -16.53
CA ALA A 70 -4.13 -48.83 -16.84
C ALA A 70 -5.40 -49.46 -16.27
#